data_AF-A0A1S3DD10-F1
#
_entry.id   AF-A0A1S3DD10-F1
#
_cell.length_a   1.000
_cell.length_b   1.000
_cell.length_c   1.000
_cell.angle_alpha   90.00
_cell.angle_beta   90.00
_cell.angle_gamma   90.00
#
_symmetry.space_group_name_H-M   'P 1'
#
loop_
_entity.id
_entity.type
_entity.pdbx_description
1 polymer ?
#
loop_
_entity_poly.entity_id
_entity_poly.type
_entity_poly.pdbx_seq_one_letter_code
_entity_poly.pdbx_strand_id
1 'polypeptide(L)'
;MYIIEQGKIPANYSGDIPRFLEDLTARMRQLGPQLMKVRERPVVKDTIGNIPGGYTVVRVHFNNPGFWLLHCHFIFHTDVGMVLVLKIGERYQMREGSGSFIATSSSTRTSGWFWF
;
A
#
# COMPACT_ATOMS: atom_id res chain seq x y z
N MET A 1 9.50 -5.51 2.37
CA MET A 1 8.94 -5.78 1.04
C MET A 1 10.06 -6.31 0.13
N TYR A 2 9.75 -7.12 -0.88
CA TYR A 2 10.73 -7.50 -1.92
C TYR A 2 10.08 -7.64 -3.29
N ILE A 3 10.87 -7.54 -4.37
CA ILE A 3 10.39 -7.63 -5.76
C ILE A 3 10.20 -9.10 -6.15
N ILE A 4 9.02 -9.44 -6.65
CA ILE A 4 8.74 -10.73 -7.30
C ILE A 4 9.21 -10.67 -8.76
N GLU A 5 8.77 -9.63 -9.47
CA GLU A 5 9.13 -9.37 -10.86
C GLU A 5 9.03 -7.88 -11.16
N GLN A 6 9.79 -7.44 -12.17
CA GLN A 6 9.77 -6.08 -12.66
C GLN A 6 10.09 -6.11 -14.15
N GLY A 7 9.42 -5.29 -14.95
CA GLY A 7 9.64 -5.30 -16.39
C GLY A 7 8.92 -4.18 -17.13
N LYS A 8 9.11 -4.15 -18.44
CA LYS A 8 8.33 -3.29 -19.35
C LYS A 8 6.98 -3.94 -19.64
N ILE A 9 5.96 -3.11 -19.82
CA ILE A 9 4.68 -3.59 -20.33
C ILE A 9 4.90 -4.05 -21.79
N PRO A 10 4.53 -5.29 -22.15
CA PRO A 10 4.77 -5.79 -23.50
C PRO A 10 4.04 -4.97 -24.57
N ALA A 11 4.66 -4.82 -25.74
CA ALA A 11 4.16 -3.91 -26.78
C ALA A 11 2.77 -4.28 -27.32
N ASN A 12 2.36 -5.55 -27.24
CA ASN A 12 1.03 -6.01 -27.63
C ASN A 12 -0.09 -5.50 -26.69
N TYR A 13 0.26 -4.93 -25.53
CA TYR A 13 -0.67 -4.21 -24.63
C TYR A 13 -0.59 -2.69 -24.77
N SER A 14 0.15 -2.17 -25.75
CA SER A 14 0.23 -0.72 -25.97
C SER A 14 -1.15 -0.17 -26.29
N GLY A 15 -1.63 0.77 -25.47
CA GLY A 15 -2.97 1.34 -25.59
C GLY A 15 -4.08 0.57 -24.84
N ASP A 16 -3.76 -0.58 -24.24
CA ASP A 16 -4.70 -1.41 -23.47
C ASP A 16 -4.05 -1.92 -22.17
N ILE A 17 -3.72 -0.96 -21.31
CA ILE A 17 -3.20 -1.23 -19.96
C ILE A 17 -4.20 -1.99 -19.09
N PRO A 18 -5.52 -1.73 -19.13
CA PRO A 18 -6.49 -2.51 -18.36
C PRO A 18 -6.39 -4.01 -18.63
N ARG A 19 -6.33 -4.44 -19.91
CA ARG A 19 -6.16 -5.86 -20.26
C ARG A 19 -4.85 -6.44 -19.72
N PHE A 20 -3.75 -5.68 -19.78
CA PHE A 20 -2.49 -6.10 -19.17
C PHE A 20 -2.62 -6.35 -17.66
N LEU A 21 -3.30 -5.46 -16.93
CA LEU A 21 -3.50 -5.58 -15.50
C LEU A 21 -4.41 -6.76 -15.14
N GLU A 22 -5.44 -7.04 -15.96
CA GLU A 22 -6.30 -8.21 -15.82
C GLU A 22 -5.50 -9.51 -15.97
N ASP A 23 -4.73 -9.64 -17.06
CA ASP A 23 -3.88 -10.80 -17.33
C ASP A 23 -2.81 -11.00 -16.24
N LEU A 24 -2.16 -9.90 -15.83
CA LEU A 24 -1.18 -9.91 -14.75
C LEU A 24 -1.82 -10.39 -13.44
N THR A 25 -3.00 -9.88 -13.10
CA THR A 25 -3.72 -10.26 -11.88
C THR A 25 -4.15 -11.73 -11.94
N ALA A 26 -4.65 -12.21 -13.07
CA ALA A 26 -5.03 -13.60 -13.26
C ALA A 26 -3.82 -14.54 -13.06
N ARG A 27 -2.67 -14.19 -13.66
CA ARG A 27 -1.42 -14.94 -13.47
C ARG A 27 -0.96 -14.92 -12.01
N MET A 28 -1.02 -13.77 -11.34
CA MET A 28 -0.63 -13.67 -9.92
C MET A 28 -1.53 -14.49 -9.00
N ARG A 29 -2.84 -14.56 -9.29
CA ARG A 29 -3.76 -15.45 -8.56
C ARG A 29 -3.40 -16.92 -8.73
N GLN A 30 -3.07 -17.36 -9.95
CA GLN A 30 -2.67 -18.73 -10.23
C GLN A 30 -1.32 -19.09 -9.57
N LEU A 31 -0.35 -18.17 -9.58
CA LEU A 31 0.97 -18.37 -8.99
C LEU A 31 1.00 -18.16 -7.47
N GLY A 32 -0.06 -17.59 -6.87
CA GLY A 32 -0.15 -17.26 -5.45
C GLY A 32 0.37 -18.36 -4.50
N PRO A 33 -0.08 -19.62 -4.61
CA PRO A 33 0.39 -20.71 -3.76
C PRO A 33 1.90 -20.96 -3.85
N GLN A 34 2.50 -20.79 -5.03
CA GLN A 34 3.94 -20.95 -5.23
C GLN A 34 4.72 -19.73 -4.70
N LEU A 35 4.18 -18.53 -4.91
CA LEU A 35 4.75 -17.26 -4.43
C LEU A 35 4.67 -17.12 -2.91
N MET A 36 3.84 -17.93 -2.23
CA MET A 36 3.82 -18.03 -0.78
C MET A 36 5.13 -18.58 -0.22
N LYS A 37 5.81 -19.48 -0.95
CA LYS A 37 7.15 -19.95 -0.60
C LYS A 37 8.13 -18.79 -0.74
N VAL A 38 8.71 -18.36 0.39
CA VAL A 38 9.69 -17.26 0.40
C VAL A 38 10.87 -17.66 -0.48
N ARG A 39 11.27 -16.77 -1.40
CA ARG A 39 12.48 -16.96 -2.21
C ARG A 39 13.68 -17.10 -1.28
N GLU A 40 14.62 -17.97 -1.59
CA GLU A 40 15.81 -18.11 -0.77
C GLU A 40 16.61 -16.80 -0.81
N ARG A 41 16.64 -16.06 0.31
CA ARG A 41 17.36 -14.80 0.53
C ARG A 41 16.98 -13.65 -0.44
N PRO A 42 15.76 -13.09 -0.35
CA PRO A 42 15.40 -11.93 -1.17
C PRO A 42 16.07 -10.66 -0.65
N VAL A 43 16.36 -9.71 -1.54
CA VAL A 43 16.74 -8.36 -1.13
C VAL A 43 15.50 -7.64 -0.60
N VAL A 44 15.46 -7.43 0.71
CA VAL A 44 14.36 -6.73 1.38
C VAL A 44 14.65 -5.24 1.40
N LYS A 45 13.69 -4.43 0.94
CA LYS A 45 13.78 -2.96 0.94
C LYS A 45 12.39 -2.32 1.08
N ASP A 46 12.36 -1.01 1.32
CA ASP A 46 11.15 -0.18 1.42
C ASP A 46 10.86 0.62 0.14
N THR A 47 11.89 0.95 -0.64
CA THR A 47 11.80 1.81 -1.82
C THR A 47 12.30 1.08 -3.06
N ILE A 48 11.54 1.19 -4.16
CA ILE A 48 11.87 0.61 -5.45
C ILE A 48 11.82 1.67 -6.54
N GLY A 49 12.83 1.70 -7.42
CA GLY A 49 12.78 2.51 -8.63
C GLY A 49 11.87 1.84 -9.66
N ASN A 50 10.89 2.56 -10.19
CA ASN A 50 10.04 2.05 -11.26
C ASN A 50 10.63 2.40 -12.63
N ILE A 51 10.42 1.53 -13.62
CA ILE A 51 10.88 1.74 -15.00
C ILE A 51 9.80 2.54 -15.75
N PRO A 52 10.15 3.54 -16.58
CA PRO A 52 9.18 4.25 -17.42
C PRO A 52 8.38 3.29 -18.31
N GLY A 53 7.05 3.39 -18.28
CA GLY A 53 6.16 2.48 -19.02
C GLY A 53 6.24 1.01 -18.57
N GLY A 54 6.79 0.77 -17.38
CA GLY A 54 6.94 -0.55 -16.80
C GLY A 54 5.99 -0.83 -15.66
N TYR A 55 6.15 -2.01 -15.08
CA TYR A 55 5.42 -2.49 -13.92
C TYR A 55 6.38 -3.15 -12.93
N THR A 56 6.00 -3.16 -11.67
CA THR A 56 6.71 -3.89 -10.62
C THR A 56 5.70 -4.64 -9.77
N VAL A 57 5.95 -5.93 -9.53
CA VAL A 57 5.19 -6.75 -8.60
C VAL A 57 6.03 -6.97 -7.36
N VAL A 58 5.48 -6.59 -6.21
CA VAL A 58 6.14 -6.70 -4.93
C VAL A 58 5.37 -7.61 -3.98
N ARG A 59 6.10 -8.29 -3.10
CA ARG A 59 5.53 -8.96 -1.94
C ARG A 59 5.74 -8.10 -0.70
N VAL A 60 4.66 -7.86 0.01
CA VAL A 60 4.65 -7.19 1.31
C VAL A 60 4.05 -8.15 2.33
N HIS A 61 4.68 -8.24 3.51
CA HIS A 61 4.10 -8.94 4.65
C HIS A 61 3.55 -7.88 5.61
N PHE A 62 2.23 -7.71 5.63
CA PHE A 62 1.59 -6.75 6.52
C PHE A 62 1.35 -7.39 7.90
N ASN A 63 2.38 -7.39 8.74
CA ASN A 63 2.33 -7.91 10.10
C ASN A 63 2.06 -6.85 11.18
N ASN A 64 1.75 -5.62 10.76
CA ASN A 64 1.42 -4.50 11.65
C ASN A 64 0.11 -3.83 11.17
N PRO A 65 -1.01 -4.06 11.86
CA PRO A 65 -2.27 -3.39 11.58
C PRO A 65 -2.12 -1.86 11.63
N GLY A 66 -2.66 -1.17 10.64
CA GLY A 66 -2.40 0.26 10.48
C GLY A 66 -2.81 0.80 9.12
N PHE A 67 -2.58 2.09 8.95
CA PHE A 67 -2.61 2.76 7.65
C PHE A 67 -1.19 2.81 7.10
N TRP A 68 -1.00 2.21 5.92
CA TRP A 68 0.28 2.17 5.24
C TRP A 68 0.25 3.11 4.04
N LEU A 69 1.22 4.01 3.99
CA LEU A 69 1.38 4.93 2.87
C LEU A 69 2.25 4.29 1.79
N LEU A 70 1.71 4.19 0.57
CA LEU A 70 2.48 3.90 -0.63
C LEU A 70 2.43 5.14 -1.51
N HIS A 71 3.58 5.76 -1.75
CA HIS A 71 3.65 7.00 -2.53
C HIS A 71 4.89 7.05 -3.40
N CYS A 72 4.91 8.00 -4.34
CA CYS A 72 6.12 8.30 -5.09
C CYS A 72 7.12 9.04 -4.19
N HIS A 73 8.34 8.54 -4.02
CA HIS A 73 9.35 9.24 -3.20
C HIS A 73 9.88 10.55 -3.85
N PHE A 74 9.36 10.95 -5.01
CA PHE A 74 9.61 12.27 -5.57
C PHE A 74 8.56 13.26 -5.06
N ILE A 75 9.00 14.25 -4.27
CA ILE A 75 8.11 15.10 -3.47
C ILE A 75 7.04 15.79 -4.32
N PHE A 76 7.39 16.29 -5.50
CA PHE A 76 6.43 16.94 -6.41
C PHE A 76 5.33 15.99 -6.88
N HIS A 77 5.64 14.71 -7.10
CA HIS A 77 4.63 13.71 -7.48
C HIS A 77 3.74 13.33 -6.29
N THR A 78 4.28 13.27 -5.07
CA THR A 78 3.47 13.07 -3.85
C THR A 78 2.52 14.24 -3.63
N ASP A 79 3.01 15.46 -3.79
CA ASP A 79 2.25 16.70 -3.57
C ASP A 79 1.05 16.82 -4.51
N VAL A 80 1.21 16.42 -5.78
CA VAL A 80 0.09 16.36 -6.74
C VAL A 80 -0.76 15.08 -6.63
N GLY A 81 -0.55 14.25 -5.62
CA GLY A 81 -1.47 13.16 -5.25
C GLY A 81 -1.10 11.76 -5.75
N MET A 82 0.15 11.49 -6.14
CA MET A 82 0.62 10.12 -6.45
C MET A 82 0.83 9.31 -5.16
N VAL A 83 -0.28 9.03 -4.47
CA VAL A 83 -0.35 8.45 -3.13
C VAL A 83 -1.48 7.42 -3.07
N LEU A 84 -1.23 6.31 -2.39
CA LEU A 84 -2.20 5.29 -2.02
C LEU A 84 -2.09 5.01 -0.52
N VAL A 85 -3.23 4.93 0.17
CA VAL A 85 -3.31 4.52 1.58
C VAL A 85 -3.94 3.14 1.67
N LEU A 86 -3.24 2.20 2.31
CA LEU A 86 -3.73 0.85 2.57
C LEU A 86 -4.11 0.72 4.05
N LYS A 87 -5.40 0.48 4.34
CA LYS A 87 -5.86 0.10 5.68
C LYS A 87 -5.70 -1.40 5.86
N ILE A 88 -4.85 -1.82 6.78
CA ILE A 88 -4.65 -3.22 7.12
C ILE A 88 -5.12 -3.50 8.55
N GLY A 89 -5.92 -4.54 8.72
CA GLY A 89 -6.44 -4.97 10.02
C GLY A 89 -7.74 -4.28 10.43
N GLU A 90 -8.25 -4.75 11.56
CA GLU A 90 -9.51 -4.29 12.16
C GLU A 90 -9.34 -3.12 13.11
N ARG A 91 -10.44 -2.42 13.39
CA ARG A 91 -10.42 -1.21 14.22
C ARG A 91 -9.82 -1.43 15.62
N TYR A 92 -10.07 -2.57 16.25
CA TYR A 92 -9.54 -2.89 17.58
C TYR A 92 -8.03 -3.21 17.57
N GLN A 93 -7.48 -3.55 16.39
CA GLN A 93 -6.05 -3.81 16.23
C GLN A 93 -5.27 -2.52 15.95
N MET A 94 -5.96 -1.47 15.51
CA MET A 94 -5.37 -0.15 15.37
C MET A 94 -5.00 0.34 16.76
N ARG A 95 -3.77 0.86 16.90
CA ARG A 95 -3.40 1.56 18.14
C ARG A 95 -4.33 2.76 18.27
N GLU A 96 -5.27 2.67 19.19
CA GLU A 96 -5.90 3.85 19.76
C GLU A 96 -4.76 4.65 20.37
N GLY A 97 -4.60 5.91 19.93
CA GLY A 97 -3.59 6.78 20.52
C GLY A 97 -3.69 6.66 22.03
N SER A 98 -2.56 6.42 22.70
CA SER A 98 -2.50 6.28 24.16
C SER A 98 -3.47 7.27 24.79
N GLY A 99 -4.47 6.78 25.51
CA GLY A 99 -5.50 7.58 26.17
C GLY A 99 -4.92 8.51 27.24
N SER A 100 -4.23 9.56 26.81
CA SER A 100 -3.75 10.68 27.60
C SER A 100 -4.22 11.99 26.95
N PHE A 101 -5.46 12.00 26.48
CA PHE A 101 -6.32 13.14 26.74
C PHE A 101 -7.28 12.65 27.80
N ILE A 102 -7.16 13.22 29.01
CA ILE A 102 -8.04 12.94 30.13
C ILE A 102 -9.48 13.11 29.65
N ALA A 103 -10.18 12.00 29.44
CA ALA A 103 -11.63 12.00 29.35
C ALA A 103 -12.18 12.17 30.78
N THR A 104 -12.14 13.40 31.29
CA THR A 104 -12.93 13.74 32.47
C THR A 104 -14.40 13.70 32.11
N SER A 105 -15.06 12.70 32.69
CA SER A 105 -16.46 12.63 33.10
C SER A 105 -17.55 12.86 32.05
N SER A 106 -18.36 11.82 31.89
CA SER A 106 -19.78 11.88 31.58
C SER A 106 -20.48 13.17 32.03
N SER A 107 -21.04 13.91 31.10
CA SER A 107 -22.41 14.45 31.17
C SER A 107 -22.62 15.42 30.00
N THR A 108 -23.60 15.09 29.17
CA THR A 108 -24.58 15.97 28.51
C THR A 108 -24.22 17.43 28.16
N ARG A 109 -24.53 17.76 26.90
CA ARG A 109 -24.95 19.05 26.33
C ARG A 109 -23.87 19.99 25.73
N THR A 110 -23.93 20.01 24.39
CA THR A 110 -23.97 21.17 23.48
C THR A 110 -22.76 22.11 23.37
N SER A 111 -22.35 22.24 22.10
CA SER A 111 -21.83 23.42 21.40
C SER A 111 -20.56 24.08 21.95
N GLY A 112 -19.48 23.95 21.18
CA GLY A 112 -18.26 24.72 21.43
C GLY A 112 -17.23 24.58 20.31
N TRP A 113 -17.35 25.47 19.32
CA TRP A 113 -16.30 26.09 18.49
C TRP A 113 -15.05 25.29 18.11
N PHE A 114 -14.95 25.01 16.81
CA PHE A 114 -13.71 24.64 16.13
C PHE A 114 -12.75 25.83 16.08
N TRP A 115 -11.49 25.59 16.43
CA TRP A 115 -10.37 26.44 16.05
C TRP A 115 -9.32 25.61 15.30
N PHE A 116 -9.14 26.02 14.04
CA PHE A 116 -8.26 25.58 12.95
C PHE A 116 -8.45 24.16 12.42
#